data_AF-A0A2H1VQL6-F1
#
_entry.id   AF-A0A2H1VQL6-F1
#
_cell.length_a   1.000
_cell.length_b   1.000
_cell.length_c   1.000
_cell.angle_alpha   90.00
_cell.angle_beta   90.00
_cell.angle_gamma   90.00
#
_symmetry.space_group_name_H-M   'P 1'
#
loop_
_entity.id
_entity.type
_entity.pdbx_description
1 polymer ?
#
loop_
_entity_poly.entity_id
_entity_poly.type
_entity_poly.pdbx_seq_one_letter_code
_entity_poly.pdbx_strand_id
1 'polypeptide(L)' 'WFNDDTYIVVMNVGKVYHVVNLTAFDLIFGQLEVEASSVLSSRTYSDSVQANYLDLAADEALVLRMQV' A
#
# COMPACT_ATOMS: atom_id res chain seq x y z
N TRP A 1 -4.56 6.49 18.66
CA TRP A 1 -5.17 6.16 17.38
C TRP A 1 -6.17 7.25 17.06
N PHE A 2 -6.02 7.90 15.90
CA PHE A 2 -7.00 8.85 15.39
C PHE A 2 -7.91 8.04 14.48
N ASN A 3 -9.22 8.04 14.74
CA ASN A 3 -10.26 7.34 13.95
C ASN A 3 -10.16 5.81 13.82
N ASP A 4 -9.36 5.12 14.65
CA ASP A 4 -9.16 3.65 14.56
C ASP A 4 -8.66 3.15 13.19
N ASP A 5 -8.12 4.05 12.37
CA ASP A 5 -7.50 3.73 11.09
C ASP A 5 -6.14 3.04 11.27
N THR A 6 -5.88 2.00 10.47
CA THR A 6 -4.55 1.36 10.40
C THR A 6 -3.79 1.85 9.18
N TYR A 7 -2.55 2.29 9.39
CA TYR A 7 -1.67 2.74 8.31
C TYR A 7 -0.56 1.73 8.04
N ILE A 8 -0.32 1.46 6.77
CA ILE A 8 0.63 0.46 6.28
C ILE A 8 1.62 1.18 5.36
N VAL A 9 2.92 1.02 5.62
CA VAL A 9 3.96 1.55 4.74
C VAL A 9 4.57 0.40 3.95
N VAL A 10 4.56 0.51 2.63
CA VAL A 10 5.15 -0.48 1.73
C VAL A 10 6.19 0.21 0.87
N MET A 11 7.38 -0.39 0.76
CA MET A 11 8.47 0.16 -0.03
C MET A 11 9.14 -0.96 -0.82
N ASN A 12 9.13 -0.83 -2.15
CA ASN A 12 9.97 -1.64 -3.01
C ASN A 12 11.37 -1.03 -3.05
N VAL A 13 12.28 -1.59 -2.27
CA VAL A 13 13.71 -1.21 -2.26
C VAL A 13 14.52 -1.85 -3.40
N GLY A 14 13.84 -2.58 -4.30
CA GLY A 14 14.43 -3.24 -5.46
C GLY A 14 14.36 -2.39 -6.73
N LYS A 15 15.22 -2.75 -7.69
CA LYS A 15 15.30 -2.08 -9.02
C LYS A 15 14.34 -2.66 -10.06
N VAL A 16 13.46 -3.56 -9.65
CA VAL A 16 12.52 -4.26 -10.54
C VAL A 16 11.13 -4.27 -9.94
N TYR A 17 10.14 -4.49 -10.79
CA TYR A 17 8.73 -4.59 -10.41
C TYR A 17 8.46 -5.83 -9.56
N HIS A 18 7.74 -5.65 -8.45
CA HIS A 18 7.37 -6.71 -7.51
C HIS A 18 5.86 -6.79 -7.33
N VAL A 19 5.32 -7.99 -7.09
CA VAL A 19 3.94 -8.19 -6.65
C VAL A 19 3.98 -8.82 -5.26
N VAL A 20 3.26 -8.22 -4.32
CA VAL A 20 3.21 -8.68 -2.92
C VAL A 20 1.78 -8.91 -2.49
N ASN A 21 1.61 -9.88 -1.59
CA ASN A 21 0.36 -10.13 -0.89
C ASN A 21 0.51 -9.64 0.56
N LEU A 22 -0.20 -8.57 0.92
CA LEU A 22 -0.18 -7.99 2.25
C LEU A 22 -1.02 -8.78 3.27
N THR A 23 -1.90 -9.69 2.84
CA THR A 23 -2.63 -10.59 3.74
C THR A 23 -1.74 -11.66 4.38
N ALA A 24 -0.43 -11.63 4.11
CA ALA A 24 0.56 -12.33 4.93
C ALA A 24 0.63 -11.78 6.37
N PHE A 25 0.11 -10.57 6.60
CA PHE A 25 -0.12 -10.01 7.93
C PHE A 25 -1.61 -10.15 8.29
N ASP A 26 -1.91 -10.89 9.35
CA ASP A 26 -3.29 -11.28 9.74
C ASP A 26 -4.27 -10.11 9.91
N LEU A 27 -3.76 -8.92 10.22
CA LEU A 27 -4.56 -7.71 10.45
C LEU A 27 -4.75 -6.86 9.19
N ILE A 28 -4.21 -7.27 8.03
CA ILE A 28 -4.34 -6.53 6.78
C ILE A 28 -5.23 -7.32 5.83
N PHE A 29 -6.38 -6.75 5.48
CA PHE A 29 -7.37 -7.40 4.63
C PHE A 29 -8.16 -6.40 3.81
N GLY A 30 -8.88 -6.91 2.80
CA GLY A 30 -9.80 -6.12 2.00
C GLY A 30 -9.12 -5.07 1.13
N GLN A 31 -9.78 -3.92 1.03
CA GLN A 31 -9.42 -2.82 0.16
C GLN A 31 -8.73 -1.74 0.99
N LEU A 32 -7.59 -1.25 0.51
CA LEU A 32 -6.81 -0.20 1.15
C LEU A 32 -6.83 1.04 0.27
N GLU A 33 -6.68 2.20 0.89
CA GLU A 33 -6.66 3.50 0.22
C GLU A 33 -5.27 4.14 0.32
N VAL A 34 -4.79 4.73 -0.76
CA VAL A 34 -3.48 5.40 -0.79
C VAL A 34 -3.60 6.75 -0.10
N GLU A 35 -2.79 6.96 0.94
CA GLU A 35 -2.67 8.26 1.62
C GLU A 35 -1.45 9.06 1.18
N ALA A 36 -0.38 8.36 0.80
CA ALA A 36 0.78 9.00 0.20
C ALA A 36 1.47 8.02 -0.75
N SER A 37 2.10 8.57 -1.78
CA SER A 37 2.90 7.82 -2.74
C SER A 37 4.23 8.53 -3.01
N SER A 38 5.23 7.76 -3.43
CA SER A 38 6.48 8.34 -3.94
C SER A 38 6.21 9.15 -5.21
N VAL A 39 7.05 10.16 -5.47
CA VAL A 39 6.84 11.15 -6.55
C VAL A 39 6.68 10.53 -7.95
N LEU A 40 7.28 9.35 -8.19
CA LEU A 40 7.22 8.64 -9.47
C LEU A 40 6.20 7.51 -9.49
N SER A 41 5.42 7.32 -8.42
CA SER A 41 4.35 6.33 -8.41
C SER A 41 3.27 6.70 -9.42
N SER A 42 2.66 5.68 -10.03
CA SER A 42 1.44 5.86 -10.83
C SER A 42 0.18 6.03 -9.98
N ARG A 43 0.28 5.80 -8.66
CA ARG A 43 -0.80 5.93 -7.70
C ARG A 43 -0.81 7.31 -7.08
N THR A 44 -2.01 7.78 -6.84
CA THR A 44 -2.34 9.09 -6.28
C THR A 44 -3.19 8.93 -5.03
N TYR A 45 -3.32 10.02 -4.27
CA TYR A 45 -4.15 10.08 -3.09
C TYR A 45 -5.58 9.54 -3.37
N SER A 46 -6.12 8.74 -2.45
CA SER A 46 -7.44 8.10 -2.52
C SER A 46 -7.57 6.97 -3.56
N ASP A 47 -6.51 6.67 -4.33
CA ASP A 47 -6.50 5.47 -5.16
C ASP A 47 -6.63 4.23 -4.29
N SER A 48 -7.26 3.20 -4.86
CA SER A 48 -7.52 1.99 -4.12
C SER A 48 -6.72 0.80 -4.60
N VAL A 49 -6.24 0.01 -3.64
CA VAL A 49 -5.45 -1.20 -3.86
C VAL A 49 -6.04 -2.37 -3.09
N GLN A 50 -5.85 -3.58 -3.60
CA GLN A 50 -6.31 -4.80 -2.92
C GLN A 50 -5.19 -5.35 -2.04
N ALA A 51 -5.49 -5.67 -0.78
CA ALA A 51 -4.49 -6.19 0.15
C ALA A 51 -3.87 -7.52 -0.31
N ASN A 52 -4.62 -8.34 -1.06
CA ASN A 52 -4.14 -9.64 -1.55
C ASN A 52 -3.28 -9.57 -2.82
N TYR A 53 -3.24 -8.41 -3.46
CA TYR A 53 -2.50 -8.18 -4.70
C TYR A 53 -2.11 -6.70 -4.77
N LEU A 54 -0.87 -6.41 -4.39
CA LEU A 54 -0.28 -5.10 -4.55
C LEU A 54 0.95 -5.22 -5.43
N ASP A 55 0.89 -4.59 -6.60
CA ASP A 55 2.05 -4.43 -7.45
C ASP A 55 2.84 -3.17 -7.14
N LEU A 56 4.16 -3.21 -7.24
CA LEU A 56 5.03 -2.10 -6.91
C LEU A 56 6.08 -1.92 -8.00
N ALA A 57 6.15 -0.72 -8.57
CA ALA A 57 7.23 -0.33 -9.45
C ALA A 57 8.57 -0.29 -8.70
N ALA A 58 9.67 -0.24 -9.44
CA ALA A 58 11.00 -0.07 -8.86
C ALA A 58 11.06 1.25 -8.06
N ASP A 59 11.67 1.19 -6.87
CA ASP A 59 11.78 2.34 -5.95
C ASP A 59 10.44 2.98 -5.54
N GLU A 60 9.32 2.28 -5.69
CA GLU A 60 8.00 2.77 -5.28
C GLU A 60 7.81 2.64 -3.76
N ALA A 61 7.28 3.69 -3.14
CA ALA A 61 6.85 3.68 -1.75
C ALA A 61 5.42 4.19 -1.63
N LEU A 62 4.61 3.52 -0.82
CA LEU A 62 3.22 3.86 -0.55
C LEU A 62 2.95 3.88 0.96
N VAL A 63 2.12 4.83 1.37
CA VAL A 63 1.40 4.79 2.64
C VAL A 63 -0.05 4.47 2.32
N LEU A 64 -0.55 3.38 2.88
CA LEU A 64 -1.91 2.89 2.70
C LEU A 64 -2.67 3.04 4.00
N ARG A 65 -3.96 3.39 3.92
CA ARG A 65 -4.91 3.42 5.02
C ARG A 65 -5.89 2.27 4.88
N MET A 66 -6.12 1.57 5.98
CA MET A 66 -7.18 0.60 6.16
C MET A 66 -8.20 1.19 7.15
N GLN A 67 -9.43 1.36 6.68
CA GLN A 67 -10.56 1.70 7.55
C GLN A 67 -11.09 0.39 8.15
N VAL A 68 -11.24 0.37 9.47
CA VAL A 68 -11.81 -0.77 10.22
C VAL A 68 -13.28 -0.54 10.47
#